data_AF-F1L1T4-F1
#
_entry.id   AF-F1L1T4-F1
#
_cell.length_a   1.000
_cell.length_b   1.000
_cell.length_c   1.000
_cell.angle_alpha   90.00
_cell.angle_beta   90.00
_cell.angle_gamma   90.00
#
_symmetry.space_group_name_H-M   'P 1'
#
loop_
_entity.id
_entity.type
_entity.pdbx_description
1 polymer ?
#
loop_
_entity_poly.entity_id
_entity_poly.type
_entity_poly.pdbx_seq_one_letter_code
_entity_poly.pdbx_strand_id
1 'polypeptide(L)'
;MEIAVDWKSLVKSGLLPITTDFFPDGRSIQLDYLVKEHQLPVDADVMHEWLGESKNADMEQLRTLVFDQLICQRLQRGFQIVLLKKKMIHAAIGINEDQSERMENLKLVSRECFLSFSRIYHRLYLDGDVITVVQFLPRVDQEQSSEVTEKHNYKYLFQVPDSDEYITSTTTFKYHNLDSLNWSLLDTQLQYRNVPRLFKDDMKCFATRFMLTPLCTRITKAILNEKQGGDRYGQVKDSGWVQRREESFVKFVEVMNRFRRKSSQHNPQKRPPMTDWCGCRGTNLSKDNIDAVLSAWREACVPLYSQEYNCRFPSEMFLSIEFVNWLVANVAELASKQAAIDYGNELVKADRIRILQSADKENDEVDSCKWSDSRSRDFRYGFLLCYFVDDHLAEENWSRAIQCEFGKHCGDVLSDCAFRLSAVEMDFPVLSSKSADSAFRQYLPPHILQYVEWGRILFDRSYSVNKAFELGIRWFMANGQTVAELVRHWCSKAANLSFNMFPVPEDPFAHATNPHSPPLRCPVVVPFPVERVMPHDLWTLLSAVIEAFGFLAMCCHIHQPRQYVHLSGGMFLTYEEEQHAFLWSWNHMLSHRYKNSTGCTEDFQDYMLADFRAFCDNIDNRLDNFVCSLFGR
;
A
#
# COMPACT_ATOMS: atom_id res chain seq x y z
N MET A 1 -31.02 42.15 15.29
CA MET A 1 -30.26 40.89 15.36
C MET A 1 -28.80 41.27 15.38
N GLU A 2 -28.14 41.20 16.53
CA GLU A 2 -26.68 41.28 16.56
C GLU A 2 -26.14 39.95 16.04
N ILE A 3 -25.41 40.01 14.92
CA ILE A 3 -24.69 38.88 14.37
C ILE A 3 -23.45 38.70 15.27
N ALA A 4 -23.59 37.87 16.30
CA ALA A 4 -22.45 37.44 17.10
C ALA A 4 -21.62 36.39 16.35
N VAL A 5 -20.36 36.23 16.74
CA VAL A 5 -19.47 35.21 16.16
C VAL A 5 -20.03 33.82 16.46
N ASP A 6 -20.24 33.00 15.42
CA ASP A 6 -20.62 31.60 15.56
C ASP A 6 -19.40 30.73 15.92
N TRP A 7 -19.04 30.76 17.20
CA TRP A 7 -17.94 29.97 17.75
C TRP A 7 -18.10 28.47 17.53
N LYS A 8 -19.34 27.96 17.40
CA LYS A 8 -19.58 26.53 17.19
C LYS A 8 -19.06 26.11 15.82
N SER A 9 -19.37 26.87 14.78
CA SER A 9 -18.90 26.61 13.42
C SER A 9 -17.39 26.78 13.27
N LEU A 10 -16.77 27.70 14.04
CA LEU A 10 -15.31 27.91 14.02
C LEU A 10 -14.52 26.83 14.78
N VAL A 11 -15.05 26.32 15.89
CA VAL A 11 -14.34 25.34 16.75
C VAL A 11 -14.67 23.89 16.35
N LYS A 12 -15.81 23.66 15.70
CA LYS A 12 -16.25 22.34 15.23
C LYS A 12 -16.68 22.44 13.77
N SER A 13 -15.74 22.20 12.87
CA SER A 13 -16.03 22.14 11.44
C SER A 13 -17.12 21.10 11.16
N GLY A 14 -18.19 21.54 10.50
CA GLY A 14 -19.27 20.65 10.07
C GLY A 14 -18.76 19.67 9.01
N LEU A 15 -19.23 18.42 9.09
CA LEU A 15 -19.10 17.49 7.96
C LEU A 15 -20.07 17.90 6.86
N LEU A 16 -19.73 17.56 5.61
CA LEU A 16 -20.65 17.74 4.50
C LEU A 16 -21.94 16.95 4.77
N PRO A 17 -23.13 17.54 4.54
CA PRO A 17 -24.38 16.82 4.68
C PRO A 17 -24.39 15.58 3.78
N ILE A 18 -24.88 14.45 4.29
CA ILE A 18 -25.08 13.24 3.47
C ILE A 18 -26.38 13.28 2.66
N THR A 19 -27.18 14.34 2.82
CA THR A 19 -28.49 14.52 2.21
C THR A 19 -28.64 15.90 1.61
N THR A 20 -29.49 16.02 0.59
CA THR A 20 -29.89 17.28 -0.04
C THR A 20 -31.40 17.30 -0.27
N ASP A 21 -32.00 18.48 -0.32
CA ASP A 21 -33.40 18.71 -0.64
C ASP A 21 -33.61 19.26 -2.06
N PHE A 22 -32.59 19.18 -2.92
CA PHE A 22 -32.62 19.71 -4.28
C PHE A 22 -32.55 18.61 -5.35
N PHE A 23 -33.39 18.74 -6.37
CA PHE A 23 -33.34 18.00 -7.64
C PHE A 23 -33.82 18.92 -8.77
N PRO A 24 -33.26 18.88 -9.99
CA PRO A 24 -33.65 19.78 -11.06
C PRO A 24 -35.10 19.56 -11.49
N ASP A 25 -35.77 20.61 -11.93
CA ASP A 25 -37.13 20.51 -12.47
C ASP A 25 -37.13 19.85 -13.85
N GLY A 26 -38.31 19.42 -14.32
CA GLY A 26 -38.39 18.67 -15.57
C GLY A 26 -37.95 19.45 -16.80
N ARG A 27 -38.10 20.78 -16.78
CA ARG A 27 -37.59 21.66 -17.84
C ARG A 27 -36.06 21.63 -17.89
N SER A 28 -35.40 21.78 -16.74
CA SER A 28 -33.93 21.73 -16.65
C SER A 28 -33.41 20.36 -17.06
N ILE A 29 -34.02 19.26 -16.59
CA ILE A 29 -33.64 17.90 -16.98
C ILE A 29 -33.71 17.70 -18.51
N GLN A 30 -34.71 18.26 -19.19
CA GLN A 30 -34.85 18.09 -20.64
C GLN A 30 -33.85 18.95 -21.44
N LEU A 31 -33.64 20.19 -21.01
CA LEU A 31 -32.83 21.15 -21.77
C LEU A 31 -31.34 21.04 -21.46
N ASP A 32 -30.98 20.92 -20.18
CA ASP A 32 -29.62 21.16 -19.70
C ASP A 32 -28.87 19.86 -19.38
N TYR A 33 -29.54 18.70 -19.45
CA TYR A 33 -28.97 17.42 -19.06
C TYR A 33 -28.91 16.40 -20.21
N LEU A 34 -27.84 15.60 -20.19
CA LEU A 34 -27.69 14.36 -20.94
C LEU A 34 -27.99 13.19 -20.00
N VAL A 35 -28.91 12.32 -20.42
CA VAL A 35 -29.30 11.12 -19.68
C VAL A 35 -28.57 9.91 -20.24
N LYS A 36 -27.88 9.15 -19.38
CA LYS A 36 -27.27 7.85 -19.72
C LYS A 36 -27.82 6.79 -18.78
N GLU A 37 -28.02 5.57 -19.28
CA GLU A 37 -28.53 4.45 -18.49
C GLU A 37 -27.64 3.23 -18.68
N HIS A 38 -27.42 2.48 -17.59
CA HIS A 38 -26.89 1.13 -17.64
C HIS A 38 -27.63 0.22 -16.66
N GLN A 39 -27.70 -1.06 -17.02
CA GLN A 39 -28.36 -2.09 -16.24
C GLN A 39 -27.31 -3.08 -15.72
N LEU A 40 -27.48 -3.51 -14.47
CA LEU A 40 -26.65 -4.47 -13.76
C LEU A 40 -27.53 -5.63 -13.28
N PRO A 41 -27.63 -6.72 -14.04
CA PRO A 41 -28.19 -7.98 -13.55
C PRO A 41 -27.32 -8.49 -12.40
N VAL A 42 -27.94 -8.80 -11.27
CA VAL A 42 -27.24 -9.35 -10.10
C VAL A 42 -26.93 -10.81 -10.37
N ASP A 43 -25.65 -11.13 -10.48
CA ASP A 43 -25.17 -12.48 -10.74
C ASP A 43 -25.40 -13.38 -9.50
N ALA A 44 -26.01 -14.56 -9.70
CA ALA A 44 -26.24 -15.49 -8.60
C ALA A 44 -24.94 -16.22 -8.19
N ASP A 45 -23.96 -16.32 -9.09
CA ASP A 45 -22.71 -17.05 -8.85
C ASP A 45 -21.82 -16.35 -7.81
N VAL A 46 -21.99 -15.03 -7.63
CA VAL A 46 -21.24 -14.26 -6.61
C VAL A 46 -21.83 -14.41 -5.20
N MET A 47 -22.92 -15.15 -5.01
CA MET A 47 -23.60 -15.28 -3.70
C MET A 47 -22.63 -15.74 -2.60
N HIS A 48 -21.77 -16.71 -2.90
CA HIS A 48 -20.78 -17.22 -1.95
C HIS A 48 -19.76 -16.14 -1.54
N GLU A 49 -19.36 -15.25 -2.45
CA GLU A 49 -18.41 -14.17 -2.15
C GLU A 49 -18.99 -13.08 -1.25
N TRP A 50 -20.30 -12.85 -1.32
CA TRP A 50 -20.98 -11.83 -0.53
C TRP A 50 -21.43 -12.34 0.83
N LEU A 51 -21.98 -13.56 0.88
CA LEU A 51 -22.66 -14.12 2.04
C LEU A 51 -21.90 -15.28 2.71
N GLY A 52 -20.79 -15.75 2.13
CA GLY A 52 -20.02 -16.89 2.63
C GLY A 52 -20.81 -18.20 2.63
N GLU A 53 -20.37 -19.17 3.44
CA GLU A 53 -21.08 -20.46 3.65
C GLU A 53 -22.31 -20.33 4.58
N SER A 54 -23.06 -19.22 4.48
CA SER A 54 -24.27 -19.03 5.27
C SER A 54 -25.37 -19.99 4.79
N LYS A 55 -25.84 -20.86 5.69
CA LYS A 55 -26.94 -21.82 5.42
C LYS A 55 -28.27 -21.16 5.02
N ASN A 56 -28.39 -19.84 5.21
CA ASN A 56 -29.60 -19.04 4.92
C ASN A 56 -29.33 -17.93 3.88
N ALA A 57 -28.32 -18.09 3.02
CA ALA A 57 -28.06 -17.14 1.94
C ALA A 57 -29.26 -17.10 0.96
N ASP A 58 -29.73 -15.89 0.66
CA ASP A 58 -30.89 -15.65 -0.20
C ASP A 58 -30.55 -14.58 -1.26
N MET A 59 -31.12 -14.71 -2.45
CA MET A 59 -30.98 -13.75 -3.55
C MET A 59 -31.47 -12.36 -3.16
N GLU A 60 -32.51 -12.25 -2.32
CA GLU A 60 -32.98 -10.98 -1.76
C GLU A 60 -31.89 -10.26 -0.96
N GLN A 61 -31.12 -11.01 -0.18
CA GLN A 61 -30.04 -10.44 0.63
C GLN A 61 -28.90 -9.99 -0.27
N LEU A 62 -28.52 -10.81 -1.27
CA LEU A 62 -27.48 -10.48 -2.23
C LEU A 62 -27.79 -9.18 -2.99
N ARG A 63 -28.97 -9.08 -3.60
CA ARG A 63 -29.38 -7.87 -4.35
C ARG A 63 -29.43 -6.63 -3.47
N THR A 64 -29.85 -6.77 -2.22
CA THR A 64 -29.88 -5.67 -1.24
C THR A 64 -28.46 -5.19 -0.93
N LEU A 65 -27.53 -6.11 -0.71
CA LEU A 65 -26.11 -5.79 -0.42
C LEU A 65 -25.41 -5.14 -1.61
N VAL A 66 -25.60 -5.67 -2.82
CA VAL A 66 -25.03 -5.07 -4.04
C VAL A 66 -25.58 -3.66 -4.23
N PHE A 67 -26.90 -3.48 -4.09
CA PHE A 67 -27.55 -2.16 -4.19
C PHE A 67 -27.02 -1.15 -3.16
N ASP A 68 -26.91 -1.57 -1.89
CA ASP A 68 -26.35 -0.74 -0.82
C ASP A 68 -24.90 -0.38 -1.10
N GLN A 69 -24.11 -1.31 -1.63
CA GLN A 69 -22.73 -1.06 -1.98
C GLN A 69 -22.60 -0.01 -3.10
N LEU A 70 -23.46 -0.03 -4.12
CA LEU A 70 -23.46 0.99 -5.17
C LEU A 70 -23.77 2.39 -4.61
N ILE A 71 -24.65 2.48 -3.61
CA ILE A 71 -24.95 3.72 -2.90
C ILE A 71 -23.74 4.16 -2.07
N CYS A 72 -23.16 3.26 -1.27
CA CYS A 72 -21.98 3.52 -0.44
C CYS A 72 -20.81 4.07 -1.27
N GLN A 73 -20.55 3.50 -2.46
CA GLN A 73 -19.48 3.96 -3.34
C GLN A 73 -19.69 5.37 -3.90
N ARG A 74 -20.96 5.78 -4.09
CA ARG A 74 -21.32 7.14 -4.47
C ARG A 74 -21.17 8.10 -3.29
N LEU A 75 -21.67 7.72 -2.11
CA LEU A 75 -21.52 8.52 -0.88
C LEU A 75 -20.05 8.77 -0.52
N GLN A 76 -19.20 7.74 -0.64
CA GLN A 76 -17.75 7.85 -0.41
C GLN A 76 -17.05 8.80 -1.38
N ARG A 77 -17.65 9.04 -2.57
CA ARG A 77 -17.19 10.00 -3.57
C ARG A 77 -17.89 11.37 -3.46
N GLY A 78 -18.60 11.61 -2.35
CA GLY A 78 -19.21 12.90 -2.04
C GLY A 78 -20.65 13.08 -2.52
N PHE A 79 -21.28 12.05 -3.12
CA PHE A 79 -22.71 12.15 -3.43
C PHE A 79 -23.54 12.28 -2.14
N GLN A 80 -24.69 12.94 -2.26
CA GLN A 80 -25.67 13.17 -1.20
C GLN A 80 -27.01 12.56 -1.62
N ILE A 81 -27.73 11.96 -0.68
CA ILE A 81 -29.06 11.40 -0.91
C ILE A 81 -30.09 12.52 -1.06
N VAL A 82 -30.87 12.49 -2.13
CA VAL A 82 -31.95 13.45 -2.38
C VAL A 82 -33.17 13.05 -1.56
N LEU A 83 -33.64 13.94 -0.68
CA LEU A 83 -34.77 13.70 0.25
C LEU A 83 -36.11 14.29 -0.23
N LEU A 84 -36.24 14.57 -1.52
CA LEU A 84 -37.50 15.04 -2.09
C LEU A 84 -38.54 13.91 -2.19
N LYS A 85 -39.82 14.29 -2.16
CA LYS A 85 -40.91 13.34 -2.37
C LYS A 85 -40.75 12.67 -3.73
N LYS A 86 -40.77 11.33 -3.77
CA LYS A 86 -40.62 10.55 -5.00
C LYS A 86 -41.52 11.04 -6.14
N LYS A 87 -42.80 11.32 -5.85
CA LYS A 87 -43.75 11.86 -6.83
C LYS A 87 -43.26 13.13 -7.52
N MET A 88 -42.58 14.02 -6.80
CA MET A 88 -42.02 15.25 -7.38
C MET A 88 -40.84 14.95 -8.31
N ILE A 89 -39.95 14.07 -7.90
CA ILE A 89 -38.79 13.66 -8.72
C ILE A 89 -39.28 12.91 -9.97
N HIS A 90 -40.24 11.99 -9.81
CA HIS A 90 -40.89 11.24 -10.89
C HIS A 90 -41.50 12.16 -11.94
N ALA A 91 -42.26 13.17 -11.50
CA ALA A 91 -42.83 14.17 -12.41
C ALA A 91 -41.73 14.93 -13.19
N ALA A 92 -40.60 15.28 -12.54
CA ALA A 92 -39.49 15.95 -13.20
C ALA A 92 -38.82 15.08 -14.28
N ILE A 93 -38.75 13.76 -14.08
CA ILE A 93 -38.17 12.82 -15.05
C ILE A 93 -39.21 12.25 -16.04
N GLY A 94 -40.43 12.78 -16.06
CA GLY A 94 -41.48 12.39 -17.02
C GLY A 94 -42.27 11.12 -16.66
N ILE A 95 -42.19 10.66 -15.41
CA ILE A 95 -43.00 9.55 -14.89
C ILE A 95 -44.28 10.13 -14.28
N ASN A 96 -45.42 9.79 -14.88
CA ASN A 96 -46.74 10.28 -14.43
C ASN A 96 -47.16 9.65 -13.10
N GLU A 97 -48.09 10.27 -12.38
CA GLU A 97 -48.57 9.77 -11.08
C GLU A 97 -49.14 8.34 -11.17
N ASP A 98 -49.95 8.04 -12.18
CA ASP A 98 -50.51 6.69 -12.40
C ASP A 98 -49.41 5.64 -12.59
N GLN A 99 -48.32 5.98 -13.28
CA GLN A 99 -47.18 5.08 -13.48
C GLN A 99 -46.41 4.88 -12.17
N SER A 100 -46.17 5.97 -11.42
CA SER A 100 -45.53 5.91 -10.11
C SER A 100 -46.32 5.06 -9.13
N GLU A 101 -47.64 5.23 -9.07
CA GLU A 101 -48.51 4.45 -8.18
C GLU A 101 -48.59 3.00 -8.61
N ARG A 102 -48.61 2.71 -9.91
CA ARG A 102 -48.55 1.35 -10.43
C ARG A 102 -47.24 0.65 -10.06
N MET A 103 -46.09 1.35 -10.13
CA MET A 103 -44.79 0.82 -9.74
C MET A 103 -44.75 0.44 -8.25
N GLU A 104 -45.32 1.28 -7.38
CA GLU A 104 -45.42 1.01 -5.94
C GLU A 104 -46.41 -0.12 -5.63
N ASN A 105 -47.63 -0.08 -6.19
CA ASN A 105 -48.69 -1.05 -5.92
C ASN A 105 -48.34 -2.47 -6.39
N LEU A 106 -47.70 -2.59 -7.56
CA LEU A 106 -47.25 -3.88 -8.10
C LEU A 106 -45.88 -4.31 -7.55
N LYS A 107 -45.24 -3.49 -6.70
CA LYS A 107 -43.85 -3.68 -6.23
C LYS A 107 -42.87 -3.98 -7.38
N LEU A 108 -43.08 -3.34 -8.53
CA LEU A 108 -42.21 -3.52 -9.69
C LEU A 108 -40.80 -3.00 -9.37
N VAL A 109 -40.73 -1.92 -8.60
CA VAL A 109 -39.47 -1.43 -8.04
C VAL A 109 -39.43 -1.72 -6.56
N SER A 110 -38.55 -2.63 -6.15
CA SER A 110 -38.40 -3.04 -4.75
C SER A 110 -37.62 -2.00 -3.94
N ARG A 111 -36.62 -1.36 -4.56
CA ARG A 111 -35.78 -0.32 -3.94
C ARG A 111 -35.44 0.77 -4.94
N GLU A 112 -35.33 2.01 -4.47
CA GLU A 112 -34.96 3.15 -5.29
C GLU A 112 -34.28 4.24 -4.46
N CYS A 113 -33.24 4.85 -5.01
CA CYS A 113 -32.46 5.91 -4.38
C CYS A 113 -32.03 6.96 -5.41
N PHE A 114 -32.17 8.23 -5.04
CA PHE A 114 -31.70 9.37 -5.83
C PHE A 114 -30.50 10.00 -5.11
N LEU A 115 -29.42 10.23 -5.84
CA LEU A 115 -28.16 10.76 -5.34
C LEU A 115 -27.74 11.97 -6.17
N SER A 116 -27.07 12.93 -5.57
CA SER A 116 -26.57 14.13 -6.23
C SER A 116 -25.13 14.45 -5.83
N PHE A 117 -24.35 14.96 -6.76
CA PHE A 117 -23.03 15.54 -6.51
C PHE A 117 -22.87 16.78 -7.37
N SER A 118 -22.92 17.96 -6.75
CA SER A 118 -22.95 19.23 -7.49
C SER A 118 -24.11 19.24 -8.50
N ARG A 119 -23.83 19.35 -9.80
CA ARG A 119 -24.82 19.29 -10.88
C ARG A 119 -25.03 17.90 -11.47
N ILE A 120 -24.45 16.83 -10.92
CA ILE A 120 -24.60 15.45 -11.42
C ILE A 120 -25.61 14.72 -10.54
N TYR A 121 -26.55 13.99 -11.14
CA TYR A 121 -27.53 13.18 -10.41
C TYR A 121 -27.53 11.74 -10.86
N HIS A 122 -27.70 10.81 -9.94
CA HIS A 122 -27.90 9.39 -10.22
C HIS A 122 -29.22 8.92 -9.61
N ARG A 123 -29.99 8.15 -10.38
CA ARG A 123 -31.12 7.36 -9.90
C ARG A 123 -30.74 5.89 -9.98
N LEU A 124 -30.82 5.19 -8.86
CA LEU A 124 -30.63 3.74 -8.80
C LEU A 124 -31.98 3.13 -8.42
N TYR A 125 -32.42 2.10 -9.12
CA TYR A 125 -33.59 1.33 -8.73
C TYR A 125 -33.42 -0.16 -9.03
N LEU A 126 -34.05 -1.00 -8.21
CA LEU A 126 -34.02 -2.46 -8.32
C LEU A 126 -35.38 -2.95 -8.82
N ASP A 127 -35.39 -3.58 -9.99
CA ASP A 127 -36.55 -4.22 -10.63
C ASP A 127 -36.23 -5.71 -10.83
N GLY A 128 -36.93 -6.58 -10.11
CA GLY A 128 -36.58 -8.00 -10.01
C GLY A 128 -35.15 -8.21 -9.51
N ASP A 129 -34.31 -8.78 -10.37
CA ASP A 129 -32.89 -9.06 -10.11
C ASP A 129 -31.95 -8.12 -10.88
N VAL A 130 -32.48 -7.03 -11.44
CA VAL A 130 -31.71 -6.05 -12.22
C VAL A 130 -31.70 -4.70 -11.50
N ILE A 131 -30.49 -4.22 -11.22
CA ILE A 131 -30.28 -2.85 -10.73
C ILE A 131 -30.09 -1.95 -11.95
N THR A 132 -30.93 -0.94 -12.11
CA THR A 132 -30.79 0.06 -13.17
C THR A 132 -30.24 1.36 -12.60
N VAL A 133 -29.26 1.94 -13.29
CA VAL A 133 -28.63 3.20 -12.93
C VAL A 133 -28.83 4.20 -14.05
N VAL A 134 -29.52 5.31 -13.74
CA VAL A 134 -29.73 6.43 -14.66
C VAL A 134 -28.88 7.60 -14.19
N GLN A 135 -28.03 8.12 -15.07
CA GLN A 135 -27.12 9.24 -14.84
C GLN A 135 -27.64 10.48 -15.56
N PHE A 136 -27.82 11.57 -14.82
CA PHE A 136 -28.14 12.89 -15.35
C PHE A 136 -26.88 13.76 -15.26
N LEU A 137 -26.24 13.98 -16.41
CA LEU A 137 -25.01 14.74 -16.54
C LEU A 137 -25.31 16.12 -17.16
N PRO A 138 -24.74 17.22 -16.66
CA PRO A 138 -24.94 18.53 -17.29
C PRO A 138 -24.36 18.51 -18.71
N ARG A 139 -25.07 19.11 -19.67
CA ARG A 139 -24.55 19.38 -21.00
C ARG A 139 -23.45 20.42 -20.88
N VAL A 140 -22.29 20.14 -21.48
CA VAL A 140 -21.19 21.10 -21.53
C VAL A 140 -21.43 22.00 -22.73
N ASP A 141 -21.80 23.26 -22.49
CA ASP A 141 -21.81 24.27 -23.55
C ASP A 141 -20.37 24.51 -24.03
N GLN A 142 -20.13 24.37 -25.34
CA GLN A 142 -18.80 24.55 -25.94
C GLN A 142 -18.17 25.92 -25.60
N GLU A 143 -18.98 26.94 -25.32
CA GLU A 143 -18.53 28.29 -25.00
C GLU A 143 -18.01 28.44 -23.55
N GLN A 144 -18.54 27.70 -22.57
CA GLN A 144 -18.07 27.74 -21.17
C GLN A 144 -16.80 26.91 -20.94
N SER A 145 -16.38 26.12 -21.93
CA SER A 145 -15.13 25.36 -21.84
C SER A 145 -13.90 26.27 -21.66
N SER A 146 -13.98 27.52 -22.13
CA SER A 146 -12.87 28.49 -22.05
C SER A 146 -12.76 29.17 -20.68
N GLU A 147 -13.88 29.50 -20.05
CA GLU A 147 -13.90 30.21 -18.74
C GLU A 147 -13.82 29.25 -17.54
N VAL A 148 -14.35 28.01 -17.64
CA VAL A 148 -14.25 27.01 -16.56
C VAL A 148 -12.89 26.31 -16.53
N THR A 149 -12.14 26.35 -17.64
CA THR A 149 -10.74 25.90 -17.69
C THR A 149 -9.71 27.02 -17.50
N GLU A 150 -10.13 28.24 -17.11
CA GLU A 150 -9.22 29.13 -16.40
C GLU A 150 -8.91 28.51 -15.04
N LYS A 151 -7.90 27.64 -15.08
CA LYS A 151 -7.08 27.21 -13.96
C LYS A 151 -6.81 28.43 -13.09
N HIS A 152 -7.60 28.60 -12.02
CA HIS A 152 -7.45 29.75 -11.13
C HIS A 152 -6.08 29.64 -10.49
N ASN A 153 -5.14 30.43 -11.01
CA ASN A 153 -3.76 30.45 -10.55
C ASN A 153 -3.73 31.17 -9.21
N TYR A 154 -3.64 30.39 -8.14
CA TYR A 154 -3.52 30.91 -6.79
C TYR A 154 -2.06 31.23 -6.50
N LYS A 155 -1.79 32.52 -6.26
CA LYS A 155 -0.46 33.00 -5.86
C LYS A 155 -0.39 33.09 -4.34
N TYR A 156 0.69 32.60 -3.76
CA TYR A 156 0.91 32.63 -2.31
C TYR A 156 2.37 32.91 -1.98
N LEU A 157 2.61 33.38 -0.76
CA LEU A 157 3.93 33.55 -0.17
C LEU A 157 4.17 32.39 0.80
N PHE A 158 5.34 31.74 0.72
CA PHE A 158 5.73 30.68 1.65
C PHE A 158 7.09 30.99 2.26
N GLN A 159 7.29 30.59 3.51
CA GLN A 159 8.55 30.75 4.24
C GLN A 159 9.04 29.37 4.64
N VAL A 160 10.30 29.04 4.32
CA VAL A 160 10.92 27.78 4.75
C VAL A 160 11.42 27.90 6.19
N PRO A 161 11.51 26.78 6.94
CA PRO A 161 12.20 26.78 8.23
C PRO A 161 13.61 27.40 8.09
N ASP A 162 13.93 28.30 9.01
CA ASP A 162 15.21 29.03 9.10
C ASP A 162 15.45 30.11 8.02
N SER A 163 14.47 30.46 7.19
CA SER A 163 14.54 31.62 6.29
C SER A 163 13.83 32.82 6.90
N ASP A 164 14.46 33.98 6.88
CA ASP A 164 13.82 35.24 7.28
C ASP A 164 12.95 35.85 6.15
N GLU A 165 13.00 35.28 4.94
CA GLU A 165 12.30 35.79 3.76
C GLU A 165 11.14 34.88 3.30
N TYR A 166 10.11 35.52 2.72
CA TYR A 166 9.02 34.85 2.03
C TYR A 166 9.30 34.72 0.53
N ILE A 167 9.07 33.53 -0.01
CA ILE A 167 9.22 33.21 -1.43
C ILE A 167 7.84 33.20 -2.10
N THR A 168 7.73 33.84 -3.25
CA THR A 168 6.49 33.83 -4.06
C THR A 168 6.35 32.53 -4.83
N SER A 169 5.19 31.88 -4.73
CA SER A 169 4.84 30.66 -5.46
C SER A 169 3.43 30.76 -6.05
N THR A 170 3.15 29.90 -7.03
CA THR A 170 1.84 29.86 -7.72
C THR A 170 1.41 28.42 -7.93
N THR A 171 0.11 28.16 -7.83
CA THR A 171 -0.44 26.83 -8.04
C THR A 171 -1.84 26.88 -8.64
N THR A 172 -2.31 25.74 -9.16
CA THR A 172 -3.63 25.60 -9.76
C THR A 172 -4.43 24.55 -8.99
N PHE A 173 -5.64 24.90 -8.57
CA PHE A 173 -6.56 23.93 -7.97
C PHE A 173 -7.24 23.04 -9.02
N LYS A 174 -7.38 21.75 -8.71
CA LYS A 174 -8.04 20.76 -9.57
C LYS A 174 -9.43 20.41 -9.07
N TYR A 175 -10.34 20.17 -10.00
CA TYR A 175 -11.60 19.50 -9.72
C TYR A 175 -11.37 18.00 -9.47
N HIS A 176 -12.28 17.36 -8.72
CA HIS A 176 -12.20 15.94 -8.35
C HIS A 176 -12.44 14.98 -9.55
N ASN A 177 -12.81 15.51 -10.72
CA ASN A 177 -13.03 14.82 -12.00
C ASN A 177 -13.90 13.55 -11.89
N LEU A 178 -14.97 13.55 -11.09
CA LEU A 178 -15.86 12.38 -10.94
C LEU A 178 -16.71 12.11 -12.19
N ASP A 179 -16.88 13.12 -13.03
CA ASP A 179 -17.48 13.07 -14.36
C ASP A 179 -16.71 12.18 -15.34
N SER A 180 -15.41 11.96 -15.13
CA SER A 180 -14.58 11.10 -15.98
C SER A 180 -14.61 9.61 -15.59
N LEU A 181 -15.30 9.24 -14.49
CA LEU A 181 -15.35 7.86 -14.00
C LEU A 181 -16.35 7.04 -14.82
N ASN A 182 -15.94 5.86 -15.28
CA ASN A 182 -16.84 4.93 -15.94
C ASN A 182 -17.70 4.17 -14.92
N TRP A 183 -18.86 4.73 -14.57
CA TRP A 183 -19.79 4.16 -13.59
C TRP A 183 -20.32 2.79 -13.96
N SER A 184 -20.60 2.54 -15.25
CA SER A 184 -21.12 1.23 -15.66
C SER A 184 -20.08 0.14 -15.43
N LEU A 185 -18.82 0.41 -15.80
CA LEU A 185 -17.73 -0.52 -15.54
C LEU A 185 -17.51 -0.70 -14.04
N LEU A 186 -17.47 0.39 -13.25
CA LEU A 186 -17.28 0.30 -11.81
C LEU A 186 -18.39 -0.54 -11.15
N ASP A 187 -19.66 -0.25 -11.43
CA ASP A 187 -20.80 -0.96 -10.85
C ASP A 187 -20.77 -2.45 -11.21
N THR A 188 -20.42 -2.81 -12.47
CA THR A 188 -20.22 -4.21 -12.87
C THR A 188 -19.08 -4.88 -12.11
N GLN A 189 -17.95 -4.22 -11.91
CA GLN A 189 -16.82 -4.84 -11.19
C GLN A 189 -17.08 -4.97 -9.69
N LEU A 190 -17.88 -4.08 -9.09
CA LEU A 190 -18.20 -4.13 -7.66
C LEU A 190 -19.00 -5.38 -7.29
N GLN A 191 -19.86 -5.92 -8.16
CA GLN A 191 -20.63 -7.12 -7.83
C GLN A 191 -19.74 -8.36 -7.64
N TYR A 192 -18.62 -8.43 -8.35
CA TYR A 192 -17.68 -9.56 -8.28
C TYR A 192 -16.66 -9.43 -7.16
N ARG A 193 -16.86 -8.45 -6.26
CA ARG A 193 -16.08 -8.19 -5.05
C ARG A 193 -14.56 -8.25 -5.28
N ASN A 194 -13.96 -9.44 -5.32
CA ASN A 194 -12.54 -9.68 -5.50
C ASN A 194 -12.07 -9.65 -6.97
N VAL A 195 -12.08 -8.48 -7.62
CA VAL A 195 -11.54 -8.32 -8.99
C VAL A 195 -10.34 -7.36 -9.04
N PRO A 196 -9.19 -7.78 -9.61
CA PRO A 196 -8.01 -6.92 -9.76
C PRO A 196 -8.27 -5.60 -10.49
N ARG A 197 -9.24 -5.60 -11.42
CA ARG A 197 -9.65 -4.44 -12.22
C ARG A 197 -10.11 -3.25 -11.37
N LEU A 198 -10.69 -3.50 -10.19
CA LEU A 198 -11.10 -2.44 -9.27
C LEU A 198 -9.90 -1.60 -8.83
N PHE A 199 -8.73 -2.21 -8.66
CA PHE A 199 -7.55 -1.52 -8.11
C PHE A 199 -6.73 -0.75 -9.15
N LYS A 200 -7.24 -0.58 -10.37
CA LYS A 200 -6.60 0.28 -11.36
C LYS A 200 -6.84 1.75 -11.05
N ASP A 201 -5.91 2.59 -11.46
CA ASP A 201 -5.88 4.01 -11.06
C ASP A 201 -7.12 4.79 -11.56
N ASP A 202 -7.71 4.35 -12.68
CA ASP A 202 -8.92 4.95 -13.26
C ASP A 202 -10.19 4.71 -12.42
N MET A 203 -10.21 3.67 -11.58
CA MET A 203 -11.33 3.35 -10.69
C MET A 203 -11.32 4.16 -9.38
N LYS A 204 -10.23 4.92 -9.13
CA LYS A 204 -10.06 5.79 -7.96
C LYS A 204 -10.32 5.05 -6.63
N CYS A 205 -9.64 3.94 -6.44
CA CYS A 205 -9.67 3.20 -5.18
C CYS A 205 -9.03 4.02 -4.04
N PHE A 206 -9.38 3.72 -2.79
CA PHE A 206 -8.60 4.24 -1.68
C PHE A 206 -7.23 3.55 -1.68
N ALA A 207 -6.18 4.34 -1.51
CA ALA A 207 -4.81 3.85 -1.50
C ALA A 207 -4.01 4.53 -0.40
N THR A 208 -3.07 3.79 0.19
CA THR A 208 -2.06 4.34 1.09
C THR A 208 -0.73 3.66 0.82
N ARG A 209 0.36 4.40 0.97
CA ARG A 209 1.73 3.92 0.75
C ARG A 209 2.50 4.01 2.06
N PHE A 210 3.20 2.94 2.41
CA PHE A 210 4.05 2.83 3.58
C PHE A 210 5.46 2.45 3.18
N MET A 211 6.41 2.90 4.00
CA MET A 211 7.80 2.49 3.92
C MET A 211 8.18 1.78 5.22
N LEU A 212 8.95 0.70 5.08
CA LEU A 212 9.57 -0.02 6.17
C LEU A 212 11.08 0.20 6.13
N THR A 213 11.62 0.80 7.19
CA THR A 213 13.06 1.06 7.36
C THR A 213 13.59 0.41 8.64
N PRO A 214 14.90 0.21 8.79
CA PRO A 214 15.49 -0.17 10.07
C PRO A 214 15.19 0.86 11.18
N LEU A 215 14.84 0.38 12.38
CA LEU A 215 14.61 1.26 13.53
C LEU A 215 15.94 1.85 14.04
N CYS A 216 15.99 3.19 14.13
CA CYS A 216 17.21 3.95 14.45
C CYS A 216 17.09 4.85 15.69
N THR A 217 16.11 4.61 16.57
CA THR A 217 15.75 5.49 17.71
C THR A 217 16.93 5.84 18.62
N ARG A 218 17.91 4.94 18.77
CA ARG A 218 19.12 5.20 19.58
C ARG A 218 19.98 6.31 18.97
N ILE A 219 20.19 6.27 17.65
CA ILE A 219 21.00 7.26 16.91
C ILE A 219 20.26 8.60 16.92
N THR A 220 18.97 8.60 16.57
CA THR A 220 18.13 9.80 16.56
C THR A 220 18.16 10.55 17.89
N LYS A 221 18.05 9.83 19.02
CA LYS A 221 18.13 10.42 20.36
C LYS A 221 19.53 10.96 20.69
N ALA A 222 20.59 10.27 20.27
CA ALA A 222 21.96 10.74 20.47
C ALA A 222 22.22 12.03 19.70
N ILE A 223 21.81 12.11 18.43
CA ILE A 223 21.93 13.31 17.60
C ILE A 223 21.20 14.50 18.25
N LEU A 224 19.95 14.29 18.69
CA LEU A 224 19.15 15.37 19.29
C LEU A 224 19.74 15.88 20.62
N ASN A 225 20.26 14.99 21.46
CA ASN A 225 20.79 15.34 22.77
C ASN A 225 22.21 15.93 22.71
N GLU A 226 23.07 15.36 21.88
CA GLU A 226 24.49 15.74 21.78
C GLU A 226 24.70 16.91 20.82
N LYS A 227 23.85 17.05 19.78
CA LYS A 227 23.96 18.08 18.73
C LYS A 227 25.37 18.17 18.10
N GLN A 228 25.97 17.02 17.82
CA GLN A 228 27.33 16.90 17.28
C GLN A 228 27.34 16.31 15.84
N GLY A 229 26.40 16.76 14.99
CA GLY A 229 26.27 16.33 13.59
C GLY A 229 25.26 15.20 13.34
N GLY A 230 24.57 15.29 12.20
CA GLY A 230 23.57 14.34 11.71
C GLY A 230 24.13 13.17 10.88
N ASP A 231 25.41 13.24 10.49
CA ASP A 231 26.15 12.29 9.65
C ASP A 231 26.64 11.02 10.39
N ARG A 232 25.81 10.49 11.31
CA ARG A 232 26.19 9.40 12.23
C ARG A 232 25.54 8.05 11.95
N TYR A 233 24.71 7.95 10.91
CA TYR A 233 23.94 6.74 10.65
C TYR A 233 24.75 5.60 10.02
N GLY A 234 25.87 5.91 9.35
CA GLY A 234 26.74 4.91 8.71
C GLY A 234 27.47 3.97 9.70
N GLN A 235 27.67 4.38 10.95
CA GLN A 235 28.51 3.68 11.92
C GLN A 235 27.87 2.41 12.53
N VAL A 236 26.64 2.05 12.15
CA VAL A 236 25.84 1.00 12.80
C VAL A 236 25.85 -0.34 12.07
N LYS A 237 26.49 -0.43 10.90
CA LYS A 237 26.53 -1.64 10.06
C LYS A 237 27.72 -2.55 10.45
N ASP A 238 27.57 -3.33 11.51
CA ASP A 238 28.51 -4.40 11.87
C ASP A 238 28.34 -5.66 10.98
N SER A 239 29.29 -6.60 11.05
CA SER A 239 29.33 -7.79 10.19
C SER A 239 28.11 -8.72 10.30
N GLY A 240 27.36 -8.67 11.40
CA GLY A 240 26.11 -9.40 11.60
C GLY A 240 24.82 -8.60 11.33
N TRP A 241 24.94 -7.34 10.92
CA TRP A 241 23.79 -6.45 10.79
C TRP A 241 22.79 -6.94 9.75
N VAL A 242 23.27 -7.32 8.56
CA VAL A 242 22.44 -7.77 7.43
C VAL A 242 21.62 -8.99 7.82
N GLN A 243 22.26 -10.02 8.38
CA GLN A 243 21.62 -11.27 8.78
C GLN A 243 20.51 -11.04 9.81
N ARG A 244 20.76 -10.24 10.87
CA ARG A 244 19.75 -9.93 11.88
C ARG A 244 18.54 -9.18 11.30
N ARG A 245 18.77 -8.34 10.29
CA ARG A 245 17.70 -7.63 9.58
C ARG A 245 16.88 -8.57 8.71
N GLU A 246 17.52 -9.45 7.95
CA GLU A 246 16.85 -10.48 7.16
C GLU A 246 15.99 -11.40 8.03
N GLU A 247 16.52 -11.89 9.16
CA GLU A 247 15.77 -12.71 10.12
C GLU A 247 14.54 -11.99 10.71
N SER A 248 14.71 -10.71 11.04
CA SER A 248 13.63 -9.88 11.56
C SER A 248 12.57 -9.64 10.48
N PHE A 249 12.99 -9.47 9.22
CA PHE A 249 12.09 -9.26 8.09
C PHE A 249 11.28 -10.53 7.79
N VAL A 250 11.89 -11.72 7.83
CA VAL A 250 11.17 -13.01 7.70
C VAL A 250 10.02 -13.08 8.71
N LYS A 251 10.29 -12.81 10.00
CA LYS A 251 9.26 -12.79 11.05
C LYS A 251 8.19 -11.73 10.80
N PHE A 252 8.54 -10.59 10.21
CA PHE A 252 7.59 -9.55 9.88
C PHE A 252 6.63 -10.00 8.76
N VAL A 253 7.15 -10.65 7.72
CA VAL A 253 6.34 -11.20 6.62
C VAL A 253 5.45 -12.37 7.11
N GLU A 254 5.92 -13.22 8.04
CA GLU A 254 5.08 -14.22 8.72
C GLU A 254 3.87 -13.56 9.41
N VAL A 255 4.09 -12.44 10.11
CA VAL A 255 3.02 -11.69 10.78
C VAL A 255 2.03 -11.10 9.78
N MET A 256 2.51 -10.51 8.67
CA MET A 256 1.63 -9.94 7.65
C MET A 256 0.75 -11.02 7.02
N ASN A 257 1.34 -12.15 6.65
CA ASN A 257 0.62 -13.32 6.11
C ASN A 257 -0.15 -14.12 7.17
N ARG A 258 -0.05 -13.76 8.46
CA ARG A 258 -0.68 -14.47 9.59
C ARG A 258 -0.34 -15.96 9.63
N PHE A 259 0.90 -16.29 9.32
CA PHE A 259 1.40 -17.64 9.53
C PHE A 259 1.84 -17.85 10.98
N ARG A 260 1.71 -19.08 11.43
CA ARG A 260 2.31 -19.57 12.68
C ARG A 260 3.13 -20.81 12.43
N ARG A 261 3.96 -21.10 13.41
CA ARG A 261 4.79 -22.30 13.48
C ARG A 261 4.31 -23.16 14.63
N LYS A 262 4.20 -24.47 14.42
CA LYS A 262 3.77 -25.37 15.50
C LYS A 262 4.87 -25.37 16.55
N SER A 263 4.55 -25.00 17.79
CA SER A 263 5.48 -25.16 18.90
C SER A 263 5.76 -26.66 19.06
N SER A 264 6.98 -27.10 18.81
CA SER A 264 7.35 -28.48 19.11
C SER A 264 7.14 -28.73 20.60
N GLN A 265 6.12 -29.51 20.97
CA GLN A 265 5.95 -29.98 22.35
C GLN A 265 7.09 -30.93 22.76
N HIS A 266 7.90 -31.39 21.79
CA HIS A 266 9.18 -32.02 22.04
C HIS A 266 10.33 -31.02 21.93
N ASN A 267 10.80 -30.57 23.09
CA ASN A 267 12.11 -29.97 23.33
C ASN A 267 12.29 -28.48 22.92
N PRO A 268 12.11 -27.51 23.84
CA PRO A 268 12.32 -26.08 23.59
C PRO A 268 13.80 -25.68 23.32
N GLN A 269 14.75 -26.62 23.39
CA GLN A 269 16.18 -26.41 23.10
C GLN A 269 16.57 -26.64 21.62
N LYS A 270 15.65 -27.03 20.73
CA LYS A 270 15.91 -27.29 19.30
C LYS A 270 15.61 -26.11 18.37
N ARG A 271 15.66 -24.87 18.86
CA ARG A 271 15.67 -23.71 17.95
C ARG A 271 17.12 -23.25 17.81
N PRO A 272 17.89 -23.75 16.83
CA PRO A 272 19.02 -22.96 16.40
C PRO A 272 18.44 -21.61 15.89
N PRO A 273 18.86 -20.44 16.39
CA PRO A 273 18.75 -19.21 15.60
C PRO A 273 19.25 -19.46 14.17
N MET A 274 18.92 -18.61 13.19
CA MET A 274 19.42 -18.81 11.81
C MET A 274 20.96 -18.93 11.78
N THR A 275 21.64 -18.43 12.81
CA THR A 275 23.07 -18.55 13.12
C THR A 275 23.55 -19.93 13.59
N ASP A 276 22.69 -20.82 14.10
CA ASP A 276 23.08 -22.08 14.75
C ASP A 276 22.85 -23.33 13.89
N TRP A 277 22.39 -23.19 12.65
CA TRP A 277 22.50 -24.27 11.66
C TRP A 277 23.97 -24.62 11.39
N CYS A 278 24.88 -23.68 11.71
CA CYS A 278 26.33 -23.86 11.72
C CYS A 278 26.84 -24.77 12.86
N GLY A 279 25.99 -25.20 13.81
CA GLY A 279 26.39 -25.99 14.98
C GLY A 279 25.72 -27.36 15.15
N CYS A 280 24.76 -27.74 14.30
CA CYS A 280 24.11 -29.05 14.38
C CYS A 280 24.86 -30.09 13.56
N ARG A 281 25.56 -30.99 14.28
CA ARG A 281 26.17 -32.27 13.86
C ARG A 281 26.05 -32.60 12.37
N GLY A 282 27.17 -32.52 11.66
CA GLY A 282 27.33 -32.88 10.26
C GLY A 282 26.76 -34.26 9.93
N THR A 283 25.53 -34.27 9.42
CA THR A 283 25.10 -35.32 8.52
C THR A 283 25.86 -35.09 7.23
N ASN A 284 26.81 -35.96 6.85
CA ASN A 284 27.43 -35.90 5.52
C ASN A 284 26.40 -36.40 4.50
N LEU A 285 25.39 -35.58 4.20
CA LEU A 285 24.42 -35.86 3.15
C LEU A 285 25.08 -35.55 1.80
N SER A 286 24.89 -36.44 0.83
CA SER A 286 25.26 -36.21 -0.56
C SER A 286 24.04 -35.72 -1.33
N LYS A 287 24.26 -34.78 -2.25
CA LYS A 287 23.18 -34.21 -3.06
C LYS A 287 22.52 -35.25 -3.98
N ASP A 288 23.26 -36.33 -4.30
CA ASP A 288 22.83 -37.41 -5.18
C ASP A 288 21.70 -38.24 -4.58
N ASN A 289 21.59 -38.28 -3.24
CA ASN A 289 20.50 -38.96 -2.54
C ASN A 289 19.41 -37.97 -2.14
N ILE A 290 18.59 -37.56 -3.12
CA ILE A 290 17.50 -36.59 -2.95
C ILE A 290 16.54 -37.02 -1.83
N ASP A 291 16.19 -38.30 -1.74
CA ASP A 291 15.23 -38.79 -0.74
C ASP A 291 15.76 -38.65 0.69
N ALA A 292 17.04 -38.94 0.90
CA ALA A 292 17.68 -38.74 2.20
C ALA A 292 17.74 -37.25 2.58
N VAL A 293 18.06 -36.38 1.62
CA VAL A 293 18.10 -34.92 1.84
C VAL A 293 16.72 -34.39 2.21
N LEU A 294 15.67 -34.73 1.44
CA LEU A 294 14.31 -34.27 1.71
C LEU A 294 13.73 -34.85 3.01
N SER A 295 14.04 -36.10 3.33
CA SER A 295 13.60 -36.72 4.60
C SER A 295 14.27 -36.04 5.80
N ALA A 296 15.58 -35.80 5.73
CA ALA A 296 16.30 -35.07 6.77
C ALA A 296 15.79 -33.62 6.92
N TRP A 297 15.44 -32.97 5.81
CA TRP A 297 14.81 -31.65 5.85
C TRP A 297 13.41 -31.68 6.48
N ARG A 298 12.55 -32.64 6.13
CA ARG A 298 11.21 -32.79 6.75
C ARG A 298 11.31 -32.93 8.27
N GLU A 299 12.30 -33.67 8.77
CA GLU A 299 12.53 -33.82 10.22
C GLU A 299 13.10 -32.55 10.88
N ALA A 300 13.89 -31.77 10.15
CA ALA A 300 14.55 -30.57 10.67
C ALA A 300 13.68 -29.30 10.59
N CYS A 301 12.82 -29.20 9.57
CA CYS A 301 12.03 -28.00 9.30
C CYS A 301 10.89 -27.84 10.31
N VAL A 302 10.48 -26.59 10.55
CA VAL A 302 9.29 -26.29 11.35
C VAL A 302 8.22 -25.73 10.41
N PRO A 303 7.20 -26.54 10.07
CA PRO A 303 6.20 -26.13 9.09
C PRO A 303 5.44 -24.87 9.48
N LEU A 304 5.13 -24.08 8.46
CA LEU A 304 4.23 -22.94 8.51
C LEU A 304 2.79 -23.39 8.28
N TYR A 305 1.85 -22.79 9.01
CA TYR A 305 0.42 -22.96 8.79
C TYR A 305 -0.31 -21.62 8.91
N SER A 306 -1.37 -21.45 8.13
CA SER A 306 -2.23 -20.25 8.20
C SER A 306 -3.11 -20.29 9.45
N GLN A 307 -3.35 -19.11 10.03
CA GLN A 307 -4.36 -18.92 11.06
C GLN A 307 -5.78 -18.71 10.50
N GLU A 308 -5.89 -18.49 9.19
CA GLU A 308 -7.14 -18.14 8.53
C GLU A 308 -7.86 -19.40 8.05
N TYR A 309 -9.10 -19.57 8.49
CA TYR A 309 -9.92 -20.73 8.14
C TYR A 309 -10.37 -20.72 6.67
N ASN A 310 -10.46 -19.54 6.06
CA ASN A 310 -10.94 -19.37 4.68
C ASN A 310 -9.82 -19.56 3.64
N CYS A 311 -8.56 -19.65 4.06
CA CYS A 311 -7.43 -19.80 3.15
C CYS A 311 -7.01 -21.26 3.06
N ARG A 312 -6.83 -21.76 1.82
CA ARG A 312 -6.28 -23.09 1.56
C ARG A 312 -4.79 -22.98 1.28
N PHE A 313 -3.98 -23.67 2.06
CA PHE A 313 -2.55 -23.79 1.83
C PHE A 313 -2.12 -25.26 1.83
N PRO A 314 -1.03 -25.62 1.13
CA PRO A 314 -0.45 -26.95 1.21
C PRO A 314 -0.12 -27.36 2.64
N SER A 315 -0.16 -28.67 2.92
CA SER A 315 0.41 -29.23 4.14
C SER A 315 1.94 -29.11 4.13
N GLU A 316 2.54 -28.93 5.30
CA GLU A 316 4.01 -28.92 5.48
C GLU A 316 4.77 -27.84 4.69
N MET A 317 4.23 -26.62 4.62
CA MET A 317 4.96 -25.50 4.00
C MET A 317 6.23 -25.14 4.77
N PHE A 318 7.29 -24.84 4.03
CA PHE A 318 8.56 -24.34 4.56
C PHE A 318 9.08 -23.15 3.74
N LEU A 319 10.08 -22.44 4.27
CA LEU A 319 10.66 -21.27 3.60
C LEU A 319 11.91 -21.62 2.81
N SER A 320 12.04 -21.05 1.61
CA SER A 320 13.23 -21.25 0.78
C SER A 320 14.53 -20.72 1.43
N ILE A 321 14.48 -19.59 2.14
CA ILE A 321 15.61 -19.06 2.91
C ILE A 321 16.13 -20.06 3.95
N GLU A 322 15.23 -20.73 4.68
CA GLU A 322 15.60 -21.70 5.71
C GLU A 322 16.19 -22.96 5.08
N PHE A 323 15.57 -23.43 3.99
CA PHE A 323 16.04 -24.60 3.27
C PHE A 323 17.43 -24.38 2.67
N VAL A 324 17.68 -23.24 2.04
CA VAL A 324 19.01 -22.90 1.50
C VAL A 324 20.06 -22.84 2.61
N ASN A 325 19.74 -22.19 3.73
CA ASN A 325 20.68 -22.10 4.85
C ASN A 325 20.98 -23.49 5.45
N TRP A 326 19.98 -24.39 5.53
CA TRP A 326 20.19 -25.77 5.97
C TRP A 326 21.05 -26.58 4.98
N LEU A 327 20.76 -26.48 3.67
CA LEU A 327 21.51 -27.17 2.63
C LEU A 327 23.00 -26.81 2.70
N VAL A 328 23.32 -25.52 2.81
CA VAL A 328 24.71 -25.05 2.91
C VAL A 328 25.42 -25.60 4.15
N ALA A 329 24.70 -25.81 5.25
CA ALA A 329 25.28 -26.33 6.48
C ALA A 329 25.35 -27.87 6.55
N ASN A 330 24.51 -28.61 5.81
CA ASN A 330 24.29 -30.05 6.01
C ASN A 330 24.55 -30.92 4.77
N VAL A 331 24.79 -30.32 3.60
CA VAL A 331 25.11 -31.05 2.36
C VAL A 331 26.52 -30.69 1.93
N ALA A 332 27.43 -31.65 1.98
CA ALA A 332 28.87 -31.42 1.82
C ALA A 332 29.24 -30.76 0.48
N GLU A 333 28.46 -31.05 -0.57
CA GLU A 333 28.69 -30.58 -1.93
C GLU A 333 28.12 -29.17 -2.20
N LEU A 334 27.28 -28.64 -1.30
CA LEU A 334 26.55 -27.37 -1.47
C LEU A 334 27.13 -26.26 -0.59
N ALA A 335 28.44 -26.05 -0.62
CA ALA A 335 29.14 -25.09 0.25
C ALA A 335 28.82 -23.60 -0.02
N SER A 336 28.05 -23.28 -1.06
CA SER A 336 27.67 -21.90 -1.39
C SER A 336 26.15 -21.73 -1.51
N LYS A 337 25.68 -20.54 -1.18
CA LYS A 337 24.27 -20.14 -1.32
C LYS A 337 23.76 -20.34 -2.74
N GLN A 338 24.58 -20.02 -3.77
CA GLN A 338 24.20 -20.20 -5.17
C GLN A 338 24.05 -21.69 -5.52
N ALA A 339 24.99 -22.54 -5.10
CA ALA A 339 24.90 -23.99 -5.34
C ALA A 339 23.63 -24.59 -4.70
N ALA A 340 23.27 -24.16 -3.49
CA ALA A 340 22.04 -24.59 -2.83
C ALA A 340 20.75 -24.10 -3.55
N ILE A 341 20.78 -22.90 -4.13
CA ILE A 341 19.66 -22.39 -4.97
C ILE A 341 19.55 -23.21 -6.26
N ASP A 342 20.68 -23.52 -6.91
CA ASP A 342 20.70 -24.31 -8.13
C ASP A 342 20.17 -25.73 -7.87
N TYR A 343 20.57 -26.36 -6.76
CA TYR A 343 20.02 -27.63 -6.32
C TYR A 343 18.51 -27.55 -6.01
N GLY A 344 18.05 -26.48 -5.37
CA GLY A 344 16.61 -26.24 -5.18
C GLY A 344 15.84 -26.16 -6.49
N ASN A 345 16.43 -25.56 -7.53
CA ASN A 345 15.86 -25.54 -8.88
C ASN A 345 15.85 -26.91 -9.55
N GLU A 346 16.87 -27.76 -9.31
CA GLU A 346 16.85 -29.16 -9.75
C GLU A 346 15.71 -29.94 -9.09
N LEU A 347 15.47 -29.73 -7.79
CA LEU A 347 14.36 -30.37 -7.07
C LEU A 347 12.98 -29.93 -7.58
N VAL A 348 12.83 -28.66 -7.96
CA VAL A 348 11.59 -28.17 -8.59
C VAL A 348 11.40 -28.77 -9.99
N LYS A 349 12.46 -28.84 -10.80
CA LYS A 349 12.40 -29.48 -12.13
C LYS A 349 12.09 -30.97 -12.06
N ALA A 350 12.58 -31.64 -11.03
CA ALA A 350 12.30 -33.04 -10.72
C ALA A 350 10.93 -33.24 -10.02
N ASP A 351 10.15 -32.17 -9.84
CA ASP A 351 8.82 -32.17 -9.22
C ASP A 351 8.80 -32.78 -7.81
N ARG A 352 9.89 -32.63 -7.05
CA ARG A 352 10.01 -33.12 -5.67
C ARG A 352 9.50 -32.08 -4.67
N ILE A 353 9.65 -30.81 -5.02
CA ILE A 353 9.14 -29.66 -4.27
C ILE A 353 8.52 -28.68 -5.26
N ARG A 354 7.54 -27.90 -4.81
CA ARG A 354 6.94 -26.81 -5.59
C ARG A 354 6.97 -25.51 -4.78
N ILE A 355 6.98 -24.40 -5.49
CA ILE A 355 6.86 -23.05 -4.93
C ILE A 355 5.40 -22.65 -5.05
N LEU A 356 4.84 -22.15 -3.95
CA LEU A 356 3.49 -21.61 -3.93
C LEU A 356 3.38 -20.49 -4.98
N GLN A 357 2.52 -20.70 -5.97
CA GLN A 357 2.36 -19.76 -7.06
C GLN A 357 1.75 -18.45 -6.54
N SER A 358 2.31 -17.34 -7.02
CA SER A 358 1.91 -15.99 -6.60
C SER A 358 0.92 -15.34 -7.58
N ALA A 359 0.62 -15.94 -8.73
CA ALA A 359 -0.11 -15.32 -9.84
C ALA A 359 -1.21 -16.23 -10.40
N ASP A 360 -2.36 -15.62 -10.71
CA ASP A 360 -3.43 -16.22 -11.51
C ASP A 360 -3.10 -16.06 -12.99
N LYS A 361 -3.23 -17.14 -13.78
CA LYS A 361 -2.92 -17.14 -15.22
C LYS A 361 -3.84 -16.22 -16.05
N GLU A 362 -5.04 -15.87 -15.55
CA GLU A 362 -6.05 -15.11 -16.31
C GLU A 362 -6.23 -13.65 -15.83
N ASN A 363 -5.84 -13.34 -14.59
CA ASN A 363 -6.20 -12.07 -13.92
C ASN A 363 -5.14 -10.96 -14.04
N ASP A 364 -3.88 -11.31 -14.34
CA ASP A 364 -2.77 -10.36 -14.47
C ASP A 364 -2.50 -9.92 -15.93
N GLU A 365 -3.33 -10.32 -16.90
CA GLU A 365 -3.13 -10.04 -18.34
C GLU A 365 -3.08 -8.53 -18.71
N VAL A 366 -3.58 -7.66 -17.82
CA VAL A 366 -3.81 -6.23 -18.13
C VAL A 366 -2.94 -5.29 -17.30
N ASP A 367 -2.11 -5.79 -16.38
CA ASP A 367 -1.08 -5.00 -15.74
C ASP A 367 0.26 -5.36 -16.39
N SER A 368 1.18 -4.41 -16.54
CA SER A 368 2.48 -4.61 -17.21
C SER A 368 3.38 -5.65 -16.53
N CYS A 369 2.87 -6.38 -15.54
CA CYS A 369 3.43 -7.56 -14.88
C CYS A 369 3.34 -8.77 -15.81
N LYS A 370 3.82 -8.62 -17.06
CA LYS A 370 4.18 -9.76 -17.90
C LYS A 370 5.35 -10.46 -17.24
N TRP A 371 5.03 -11.28 -16.27
CA TRP A 371 5.93 -12.29 -15.82
C TRP A 371 6.10 -13.25 -16.99
N SER A 372 7.33 -13.47 -17.47
CA SER A 372 7.57 -14.64 -18.30
C SER A 372 7.29 -15.85 -17.40
N ASP A 373 6.23 -16.61 -17.68
CA ASP A 373 5.75 -17.83 -16.98
C ASP A 373 6.85 -18.84 -16.56
N SER A 374 8.09 -18.64 -17.05
CA SER A 374 9.31 -19.26 -16.55
C SER A 374 9.73 -18.88 -15.11
N ARG A 375 9.75 -17.59 -14.72
CA ARG A 375 10.51 -17.19 -13.49
C ARG A 375 9.89 -17.56 -12.13
N SER A 376 8.60 -17.40 -11.84
CA SER A 376 7.94 -17.68 -10.55
C SER A 376 8.14 -19.14 -10.12
N ARG A 377 8.30 -20.05 -11.08
CA ARG A 377 8.60 -21.46 -10.84
C ARG A 377 10.05 -21.67 -10.41
N ASP A 378 10.93 -20.70 -10.62
CA ASP A 378 12.32 -20.78 -10.18
C ASP A 378 12.42 -20.65 -8.66
N PHE A 379 13.14 -21.59 -8.06
CA PHE A 379 13.53 -21.58 -6.67
C PHE A 379 14.54 -20.47 -6.44
N ARG A 380 14.27 -19.60 -5.46
CA ARG A 380 15.11 -18.46 -5.10
C ARG A 380 15.26 -18.33 -3.60
N TYR A 381 16.27 -17.59 -3.19
CA TYR A 381 16.49 -17.27 -1.79
C TYR A 381 15.59 -16.12 -1.32
N GLY A 382 14.81 -16.35 -0.26
CA GLY A 382 14.01 -15.32 0.39
C GLY A 382 12.84 -15.89 1.16
N PHE A 383 11.82 -15.06 1.39
CA PHE A 383 10.52 -15.49 1.90
C PHE A 383 9.68 -16.06 0.75
N LEU A 384 10.04 -17.24 0.27
CA LEU A 384 9.20 -18.00 -0.66
C LEU A 384 8.67 -19.24 0.04
N LEU A 385 7.37 -19.51 -0.16
CA LEU A 385 6.70 -20.66 0.42
C LEU A 385 6.90 -21.85 -0.51
N CYS A 386 7.50 -22.91 0.01
CA CYS A 386 7.70 -24.16 -0.69
C CYS A 386 6.93 -25.28 0.02
N TYR A 387 6.49 -26.27 -0.75
CA TYR A 387 5.84 -27.46 -0.24
C TYR A 387 6.35 -28.69 -0.97
N PHE A 388 6.24 -29.85 -0.32
CA PHE A 388 6.59 -31.11 -0.94
C PHE A 388 5.46 -31.58 -1.86
N VAL A 389 5.83 -32.23 -2.96
CA VAL A 389 4.85 -32.83 -3.88
C VAL A 389 4.55 -34.25 -3.41
N ASP A 390 3.28 -34.51 -3.11
CA ASP A 390 2.77 -35.86 -2.79
C ASP A 390 1.79 -36.30 -3.89
N ASP A 391 1.81 -37.58 -4.27
CA ASP A 391 1.06 -38.17 -5.42
C ASP A 391 -0.49 -38.02 -5.36
N HIS A 392 -1.04 -37.49 -4.26
CA HIS A 392 -2.49 -37.40 -4.00
C HIS A 392 -3.09 -35.98 -4.15
N LEU A 393 -2.33 -34.98 -4.58
CA LEU A 393 -2.82 -33.60 -4.70
C LEU A 393 -3.51 -33.36 -6.06
N ALA A 394 -4.83 -33.58 -6.11
CA ALA A 394 -5.63 -33.46 -7.34
C ALA A 394 -6.09 -32.03 -7.71
N GLU A 395 -6.01 -31.05 -6.79
CA GLU A 395 -6.41 -29.66 -7.06
C GLU A 395 -5.46 -28.64 -6.43
N GLU A 396 -4.81 -27.83 -7.26
CA GLU A 396 -3.81 -26.80 -6.87
C GLU A 396 -4.38 -25.38 -6.84
N ASN A 397 -5.57 -25.18 -6.26
CA ASN A 397 -6.08 -23.81 -6.07
C ASN A 397 -5.75 -23.30 -4.66
N TRP A 398 -4.48 -22.97 -4.45
CA TRP A 398 -3.97 -22.48 -3.16
C TRP A 398 -4.15 -20.97 -3.03
N SER A 399 -4.41 -20.52 -1.81
CA SER A 399 -4.47 -19.10 -1.47
C SER A 399 -3.10 -18.43 -1.69
N ARG A 400 -3.15 -17.16 -2.11
CA ARG A 400 -1.97 -16.34 -2.33
C ARG A 400 -1.41 -15.82 -1.00
N ALA A 401 -0.12 -15.48 -0.98
CA ALA A 401 0.55 -14.88 0.17
C ALA A 401 1.64 -13.90 -0.30
N ILE A 402 2.03 -12.98 0.58
CA ILE A 402 3.18 -12.08 0.37
C ILE A 402 4.44 -12.96 0.32
N GLN A 403 5.17 -12.89 -0.79
CA GLN A 403 6.41 -13.62 -1.03
C GLN A 403 7.50 -12.69 -1.56
N CYS A 404 8.70 -12.71 -0.99
CA CYS A 404 9.77 -11.74 -1.29
C CYS A 404 11.11 -12.43 -1.52
N GLU A 405 11.81 -12.09 -2.60
CA GLU A 405 13.19 -12.50 -2.87
C GLU A 405 14.19 -11.62 -2.09
N PHE A 406 15.35 -12.16 -1.73
CA PHE A 406 16.35 -11.44 -0.91
C PHE A 406 17.66 -11.29 -1.69
N GLY A 407 18.29 -10.12 -1.57
CA GLY A 407 19.67 -9.89 -2.05
C GLY A 407 19.81 -9.72 -3.56
N LYS A 408 18.70 -9.48 -4.27
CA LYS A 408 18.73 -9.21 -5.71
C LYS A 408 18.92 -7.71 -5.96
N HIS A 409 19.79 -7.42 -6.92
CA HIS A 409 20.00 -6.08 -7.44
C HIS A 409 19.57 -6.05 -8.91
N CYS A 410 19.12 -4.89 -9.38
CA CYS A 410 18.86 -4.70 -10.79
C CYS A 410 20.19 -4.64 -11.55
N GLY A 411 20.24 -5.26 -12.73
CA GLY A 411 21.41 -5.20 -13.61
C GLY A 411 21.36 -3.92 -14.45
N ASP A 412 20.97 -4.08 -15.71
CA ASP A 412 20.83 -3.01 -16.70
C ASP A 412 19.38 -2.48 -16.79
N VAL A 413 19.23 -1.30 -17.41
CA VAL A 413 17.95 -0.57 -17.57
C VAL A 413 16.92 -1.37 -18.39
N LEU A 414 17.38 -2.31 -19.21
CA LEU A 414 16.54 -3.17 -20.04
C LEU A 414 15.95 -4.36 -19.27
N SER A 415 16.50 -4.69 -18.11
CA SER A 415 16.02 -5.80 -17.28
C SER A 415 14.74 -5.44 -16.52
N ASP A 416 13.89 -6.43 -16.20
CA ASP A 416 12.74 -6.19 -15.32
C ASP A 416 13.23 -5.84 -13.90
N CYS A 417 12.69 -4.77 -13.34
CA CYS A 417 13.12 -4.24 -12.05
C CYS A 417 12.89 -5.26 -10.92
N ALA A 418 13.95 -5.68 -10.24
CA ALA A 418 13.90 -6.60 -9.10
C ALA A 418 12.97 -6.11 -7.98
N PHE A 419 12.88 -4.78 -7.79
CA PHE A 419 12.07 -4.13 -6.77
C PHE A 419 10.69 -3.69 -7.26
N ARG A 420 10.28 -4.08 -8.46
CA ARG A 420 8.91 -3.83 -8.91
C ARG A 420 7.91 -4.40 -7.90
N LEU A 421 6.79 -3.70 -7.70
CA LEU A 421 5.75 -4.15 -6.79
C LEU A 421 5.06 -5.42 -7.31
N SER A 422 4.84 -6.37 -6.40
CA SER A 422 3.88 -7.47 -6.55
C SER A 422 2.60 -7.11 -5.80
N ALA A 423 1.55 -7.92 -5.98
CA ALA A 423 0.27 -7.74 -5.33
C ALA A 423 -0.28 -9.04 -4.77
N VAL A 424 -1.02 -8.94 -3.66
CA VAL A 424 -1.82 -10.03 -3.12
C VAL A 424 -3.09 -9.47 -2.49
N GLU A 425 -4.22 -10.14 -2.71
CA GLU A 425 -5.48 -9.82 -2.05
C GLU A 425 -5.49 -10.45 -0.66
N MET A 426 -5.90 -9.66 0.34
CA MET A 426 -5.91 -10.09 1.73
C MET A 426 -7.20 -9.68 2.42
N ASP A 427 -7.70 -10.59 3.25
CA ASP A 427 -8.81 -10.32 4.16
C ASP A 427 -8.36 -9.40 5.31
N PHE A 428 -9.15 -8.38 5.57
CA PHE A 428 -8.99 -7.44 6.68
C PHE A 428 -9.89 -7.91 7.83
N PRO A 429 -9.31 -8.55 8.85
CA PRO A 429 -10.05 -9.11 9.94
C PRO A 429 -10.55 -7.93 10.75
N VAL A 430 -11.78 -8.03 11.24
CA VAL A 430 -12.24 -7.13 12.28
C VAL A 430 -11.42 -7.47 13.52
N LEU A 431 -10.32 -6.74 13.72
CA LEU A 431 -9.50 -6.86 14.92
C LEU A 431 -10.36 -6.34 16.07
N SER A 432 -11.06 -7.24 16.76
CA SER A 432 -11.74 -6.91 18.01
C SER A 432 -10.69 -6.41 19.00
N SER A 433 -10.49 -5.09 19.04
CA SER A 433 -9.64 -4.51 20.05
C SER A 433 -10.36 -4.73 21.38
N LYS A 434 -9.75 -5.54 22.26
CA LYS A 434 -9.98 -5.43 23.69
C LYS A 434 -9.39 -4.08 24.13
N SER A 435 -10.00 -2.97 23.72
CA SER A 435 -9.73 -1.69 24.36
C SER A 435 -10.15 -1.81 25.82
N ALA A 436 -9.38 -1.22 26.73
CA ALA A 436 -9.65 -1.24 28.17
C ALA A 436 -11.00 -0.59 28.56
N ASP A 437 -11.71 0.03 27.62
CA ASP A 437 -13.11 0.41 27.78
C ASP A 437 -14.03 -0.81 27.56
N SER A 438 -14.70 -1.21 28.63
CA SER A 438 -15.62 -2.33 28.79
C SER A 438 -16.92 -2.27 27.94
N ALA A 439 -16.90 -1.58 26.80
CA ALA A 439 -18.00 -1.57 25.85
C ALA A 439 -17.55 -2.17 24.52
N PHE A 440 -18.03 -3.38 24.21
CA PHE A 440 -18.05 -3.91 22.85
C PHE A 440 -18.77 -2.92 21.93
N ARG A 441 -18.05 -1.96 21.34
CA ARG A 441 -18.62 -1.12 20.29
C ARG A 441 -18.44 -1.85 18.96
N GLN A 442 -19.39 -2.72 18.63
CA GLN A 442 -19.66 -2.99 17.23
C GLN A 442 -20.07 -1.64 16.62
N TYR A 443 -19.21 -1.08 15.76
CA TYR A 443 -19.47 0.21 15.12
C TYR A 443 -20.68 0.16 14.18
N LEU A 444 -21.01 -1.04 13.71
CA LEU A 444 -22.21 -1.32 12.92
C LEU A 444 -23.27 -1.94 13.84
N PRO A 445 -24.53 -1.47 13.77
CA PRO A 445 -25.64 -2.14 14.42
C PRO A 445 -25.68 -3.65 14.11
N PRO A 446 -26.14 -4.50 15.05
CA PRO A 446 -26.14 -5.96 14.88
C PRO A 446 -26.93 -6.48 13.68
N HIS A 447 -27.83 -5.66 13.12
CA HIS A 447 -28.65 -5.99 11.95
C HIS A 447 -27.96 -5.71 10.62
N ILE A 448 -26.81 -5.03 10.60
CA ILE A 448 -26.02 -4.84 9.39
C ILE A 448 -25.13 -6.07 9.22
N LEU A 449 -25.35 -6.81 8.13
CA LEU A 449 -24.56 -7.99 7.77
C LEU A 449 -23.08 -7.58 7.66
N GLN A 450 -22.23 -8.22 8.48
CA GLN A 450 -20.79 -8.03 8.42
C GLN A 450 -20.20 -9.02 7.42
N TYR A 451 -19.82 -8.52 6.25
CA TYR A 451 -19.05 -9.26 5.28
C TYR A 451 -17.54 -9.10 5.55
N VAL A 452 -16.72 -10.04 5.09
CA VAL A 452 -15.26 -10.01 5.30
C VAL A 452 -14.64 -8.86 4.51
N GLU A 453 -14.29 -7.77 5.18
CA GLU A 453 -13.56 -6.67 4.54
C GLU A 453 -12.24 -7.17 3.96
N TRP A 454 -11.79 -6.60 2.86
CA TRP A 454 -10.60 -7.07 2.15
C TRP A 454 -9.97 -5.93 1.34
N GLY A 455 -8.76 -6.14 0.85
CA GLY A 455 -8.10 -5.23 -0.07
C GLY A 455 -6.84 -5.82 -0.68
N ARG A 456 -6.22 -5.05 -1.58
CA ARG A 456 -5.03 -5.45 -2.32
C ARG A 456 -3.79 -4.85 -1.68
N ILE A 457 -2.87 -5.71 -1.27
CA ILE A 457 -1.58 -5.34 -0.70
C ILE A 457 -0.55 -5.34 -1.82
N LEU A 458 0.11 -4.20 -2.01
CA LEU A 458 1.23 -4.02 -2.93
C LEU A 458 2.53 -4.08 -2.14
N PHE A 459 3.56 -4.73 -2.65
CA PHE A 459 4.82 -4.86 -1.91
C PHE A 459 6.02 -5.05 -2.84
N ASP A 460 7.21 -4.61 -2.45
CA ASP A 460 8.43 -4.86 -3.24
C ASP A 460 8.66 -6.37 -3.42
N ARG A 461 8.89 -6.82 -4.66
CA ARG A 461 9.25 -8.23 -4.95
C ARG A 461 10.56 -8.67 -4.31
N SER A 462 11.48 -7.73 -4.06
CA SER A 462 12.78 -8.00 -3.49
C SER A 462 13.03 -7.15 -2.25
N TYR A 463 13.47 -7.79 -1.17
CA TYR A 463 13.96 -7.13 0.03
C TYR A 463 15.48 -6.90 -0.08
N SER A 464 15.89 -5.69 0.26
CA SER A 464 17.30 -5.32 0.42
C SER A 464 17.45 -4.43 1.63
N VAL A 465 18.48 -4.69 2.43
CA VAL A 465 18.76 -3.91 3.65
C VAL A 465 19.19 -2.46 3.37
N ASN A 466 19.58 -2.15 2.14
CA ASN A 466 19.99 -0.81 1.71
C ASN A 466 18.88 -0.02 1.00
N LYS A 467 17.66 -0.57 0.94
CA LYS A 467 16.47 0.08 0.36
C LYS A 467 15.34 0.09 1.40
N ALA A 468 14.55 1.15 1.44
CA ALA A 468 13.29 1.12 2.16
C ALA A 468 12.32 0.16 1.46
N PHE A 469 11.73 -0.76 2.22
CA PHE A 469 10.78 -1.72 1.69
C PHE A 469 9.40 -1.07 1.57
N GLU A 470 8.85 -1.08 0.35
CA GLU A 470 7.57 -0.45 0.05
C GLU A 470 6.41 -1.40 0.31
N LEU A 471 5.37 -0.87 0.97
CA LEU A 471 4.09 -1.55 1.19
C LEU A 471 2.94 -0.61 0.85
N GLY A 472 2.15 -0.94 -0.16
CA GLY A 472 0.90 -0.25 -0.50
C GLY A 472 -0.32 -1.04 -0.04
N ILE A 473 -1.40 -0.34 0.30
CA ILE A 473 -2.70 -0.94 0.60
C ILE A 473 -3.74 -0.23 -0.26
N ARG A 474 -4.50 -0.98 -1.05
CA ARG A 474 -5.61 -0.47 -1.87
C ARG A 474 -6.93 -1.14 -1.46
N TRP A 475 -8.02 -0.39 -1.32
CA TRP A 475 -9.32 -0.95 -0.90
C TRP A 475 -10.54 -0.19 -1.46
N PHE A 476 -11.68 -0.90 -1.55
CA PHE A 476 -13.01 -0.35 -1.86
C PHE A 476 -14.05 -0.70 -0.79
N MET A 477 -14.08 -1.98 -0.40
CA MET A 477 -15.11 -2.57 0.45
C MET A 477 -14.60 -2.85 1.86
N ALA A 478 -13.87 -1.89 2.42
CA ALA A 478 -13.34 -1.97 3.77
C ALA A 478 -13.56 -0.64 4.51
N ASN A 479 -13.82 -0.72 5.81
CA ASN A 479 -13.90 0.43 6.67
C ASN A 479 -12.49 0.99 6.92
N GLY A 480 -12.33 2.30 6.76
CA GLY A 480 -11.05 2.96 7.01
C GLY A 480 -10.50 2.70 8.42
N GLN A 481 -11.36 2.47 9.41
CA GLN A 481 -10.95 2.11 10.77
C GLN A 481 -10.34 0.70 10.83
N THR A 482 -10.92 -0.30 10.15
CA THR A 482 -10.38 -1.66 10.06
C THR A 482 -9.00 -1.65 9.42
N VAL A 483 -8.84 -0.92 8.31
CA VAL A 483 -7.55 -0.74 7.64
C VAL A 483 -6.54 -0.06 8.58
N ALA A 484 -6.97 0.98 9.31
CA ALA A 484 -6.11 1.67 10.26
C ALA A 484 -5.68 0.78 11.45
N GLU A 485 -6.53 -0.14 11.90
CA GLU A 485 -6.22 -1.12 12.94
C GLU A 485 -5.25 -2.20 12.47
N LEU A 486 -5.44 -2.71 11.26
CA LEU A 486 -4.52 -3.64 10.60
C LEU A 486 -3.12 -3.02 10.49
N VAL A 487 -3.03 -1.79 9.95
CA VAL A 487 -1.75 -1.07 9.84
C VAL A 487 -1.14 -0.82 11.22
N ARG A 488 -1.94 -0.42 12.21
CA ARG A 488 -1.44 -0.20 13.58
C ARG A 488 -0.83 -1.47 14.17
N HIS A 489 -1.45 -2.62 13.93
CA HIS A 489 -0.92 -3.91 14.31
C HIS A 489 0.43 -4.19 13.64
N TRP A 490 0.52 -3.97 12.32
CA TRP A 490 1.77 -4.14 11.56
C TRP A 490 2.88 -3.21 12.05
N CYS A 491 2.60 -1.92 12.25
CA CYS A 491 3.57 -0.96 12.80
C CYS A 491 4.09 -1.39 14.17
N SER A 492 3.21 -1.86 15.06
CA SER A 492 3.61 -2.36 16.39
C SER A 492 4.51 -3.59 16.30
N LYS A 493 4.20 -4.53 15.40
CA LYS A 493 4.99 -5.74 15.17
C LYS A 493 6.33 -5.43 14.52
N ALA A 494 6.36 -4.51 13.54
CA ALA A 494 7.57 -4.00 12.94
C ALA A 494 8.51 -3.40 13.98
N ALA A 495 8.01 -2.56 14.89
CA ALA A 495 8.81 -1.96 15.97
C ALA A 495 9.46 -3.01 16.88
N ASN A 496 8.72 -4.06 17.27
CA ASN A 496 9.26 -5.17 18.06
C ASN A 496 10.34 -5.98 17.31
N LEU A 497 10.30 -5.95 15.97
CA LEU A 497 11.27 -6.57 15.08
C LEU A 497 12.34 -5.57 14.61
N SER A 498 12.50 -4.45 15.34
CA SER A 498 13.50 -3.41 15.06
C SER A 498 13.38 -2.78 13.66
N PHE A 499 12.16 -2.64 13.16
CA PHE A 499 11.82 -1.84 11.99
C PHE A 499 10.94 -0.65 12.37
N ASN A 500 10.91 0.34 11.50
CA ASN A 500 10.05 1.49 11.54
C ASN A 500 9.16 1.48 10.29
N MET A 501 7.84 1.40 10.49
CA MET A 501 6.86 1.42 9.40
C MET A 501 6.00 2.68 9.52
N PHE A 502 5.96 3.48 8.46
CA PHE A 502 5.30 4.79 8.46
C PHE A 502 4.71 5.13 7.09
N PRO A 503 3.64 5.94 7.03
CA PRO A 503 3.03 6.34 5.78
C PRO A 503 3.91 7.34 5.05
N VAL A 504 3.90 7.30 3.72
CA VAL A 504 4.57 8.27 2.86
C VAL A 504 3.59 8.77 1.80
N PRO A 505 3.69 10.04 1.37
CA PRO A 505 2.84 10.57 0.32
C PRO A 505 3.15 9.92 -1.03
N GLU A 506 2.17 9.94 -1.91
CA GLU A 506 2.32 9.50 -3.30
C GLU A 506 3.40 10.31 -4.02
N ASP A 507 3.43 11.62 -3.77
CA ASP A 507 4.45 12.55 -4.25
C ASP A 507 5.27 13.15 -3.08
N PRO A 508 6.48 12.63 -2.81
CA PRO A 508 7.38 13.19 -1.80
C PRO A 508 7.89 14.58 -2.14
N PHE A 509 8.09 14.90 -3.43
CA PHE A 509 8.71 16.13 -3.93
C PHE A 509 7.72 16.91 -4.79
N ALA A 510 6.62 17.32 -4.16
CA ALA A 510 5.58 18.09 -4.83
C ALA A 510 6.11 19.42 -5.37
N HIS A 511 6.12 19.57 -6.70
CA HIS A 511 6.48 20.81 -7.37
C HIS A 511 5.22 21.61 -7.68
N ALA A 512 5.23 22.91 -7.37
CA ALA A 512 4.08 23.79 -7.62
C ALA A 512 3.70 23.90 -9.12
N THR A 513 4.66 23.65 -10.02
CA THR A 513 4.46 23.62 -11.47
C THR A 513 3.81 22.34 -11.98
N ASN A 514 3.87 21.24 -11.21
CA ASN A 514 3.21 20.00 -11.57
C ASN A 514 1.74 20.06 -11.15
N PRO A 515 0.78 20.06 -12.10
CA PRO A 515 -0.64 20.14 -11.75
C PRO A 515 -1.08 18.95 -10.89
N HIS A 516 -0.40 17.80 -10.96
CA HIS A 516 -0.75 16.58 -10.21
C HIS A 516 -0.20 16.58 -8.77
N SER A 517 0.69 17.51 -8.44
CA SER A 517 1.28 17.62 -7.10
C SER A 517 0.41 18.47 -6.17
N PRO A 518 0.45 18.22 -4.84
CA PRO A 518 -0.19 19.08 -3.86
C PRO A 518 0.22 20.56 -4.00
N PRO A 519 -0.74 21.50 -4.06
CA PRO A 519 -0.51 22.87 -4.51
C PRO A 519 0.33 23.76 -3.57
N LEU A 520 0.40 23.40 -2.28
CA LEU A 520 1.04 24.19 -1.22
C LEU A 520 2.28 23.50 -0.64
N ARG A 521 3.00 22.74 -1.47
CA ARG A 521 4.25 22.09 -1.10
C ARG A 521 5.34 22.51 -2.08
N CYS A 522 6.54 22.69 -1.55
CA CYS A 522 7.74 23.01 -2.32
C CYS A 522 8.94 22.38 -1.60
N PRO A 523 9.81 21.63 -2.30
CA PRO A 523 11.05 21.14 -1.72
C PRO A 523 11.99 22.29 -1.38
N VAL A 524 12.75 22.12 -0.30
CA VAL A 524 13.83 23.03 0.08
C VAL A 524 15.07 22.68 -0.72
N VAL A 525 15.62 23.65 -1.45
CA VAL A 525 16.87 23.49 -2.21
C VAL A 525 18.06 23.67 -1.27
N VAL A 526 18.98 22.71 -1.29
CA VAL A 526 20.27 22.74 -0.56
C VAL A 526 21.39 22.60 -1.60
N PRO A 527 22.07 23.69 -1.98
CA PRO A 527 23.18 23.64 -2.94
C PRO A 527 24.28 22.68 -2.48
N PHE A 528 24.91 22.00 -3.44
CA PHE A 528 26.04 21.11 -3.16
C PHE A 528 27.28 21.57 -3.95
N PRO A 529 28.44 21.79 -3.31
CA PRO A 529 29.61 22.36 -3.95
C PRO A 529 30.37 21.31 -4.78
N VAL A 530 29.81 20.96 -5.95
CA VAL A 530 30.38 19.96 -6.88
C VAL A 530 31.80 20.30 -7.35
N GLU A 531 32.15 21.59 -7.37
CA GLU A 531 33.47 22.10 -7.76
C GLU A 531 34.60 21.57 -6.86
N ARG A 532 34.28 21.18 -5.62
CA ARG A 532 35.23 20.64 -4.64
C ARG A 532 35.53 19.15 -4.86
N VAL A 533 34.81 18.50 -5.77
CA VAL A 533 34.80 17.04 -5.92
C VAL A 533 35.19 16.69 -7.35
N MET A 534 36.02 15.66 -7.52
CA MET A 534 36.34 15.16 -8.86
C MET A 534 35.07 14.58 -9.51
N PRO A 535 34.78 14.85 -10.80
CA PRO A 535 33.55 14.40 -11.44
C PRO A 535 33.30 12.89 -11.36
N HIS A 536 34.36 12.08 -11.37
CA HIS A 536 34.27 10.61 -11.25
C HIS A 536 33.98 10.14 -9.82
N ASP A 537 34.29 10.96 -8.81
CA ASP A 537 34.11 10.66 -7.39
C ASP A 537 32.72 11.12 -6.89
N LEU A 538 32.02 11.98 -7.65
CA LEU A 538 30.78 12.64 -7.23
C LEU A 538 29.70 11.66 -6.77
N TRP A 539 29.38 10.64 -7.55
CA TRP A 539 28.30 9.69 -7.18
C TRP A 539 28.63 8.84 -5.96
N THR A 540 29.90 8.46 -5.82
CA THR A 540 30.41 7.74 -4.65
C THR A 540 30.27 8.60 -3.40
N LEU A 541 30.67 9.88 -3.51
CA LEU A 541 30.52 10.85 -2.42
C LEU A 541 29.05 11.11 -2.08
N LEU A 542 28.20 11.41 -3.07
CA LEU A 542 26.77 11.66 -2.85
C LEU A 542 26.12 10.46 -2.16
N SER A 543 26.41 9.24 -2.61
CA SER A 543 25.88 8.02 -1.99
C SER A 543 26.35 7.86 -0.54
N ALA A 544 27.64 8.15 -0.26
CA ALA A 544 28.20 8.09 1.08
C ALA A 544 27.60 9.16 2.01
N VAL A 545 27.39 10.39 1.54
CA VAL A 545 26.76 11.48 2.29
C VAL A 545 25.30 11.13 2.62
N ILE A 546 24.54 10.68 1.63
CA ILE A 546 23.13 10.25 1.80
C ILE A 546 23.04 9.15 2.87
N GLU A 547 23.92 8.15 2.79
CA GLU A 547 23.96 7.06 3.78
C GLU A 547 24.38 7.56 5.18
N ALA A 548 25.38 8.43 5.27
CA ALA A 548 25.87 8.98 6.53
C ALA A 548 24.78 9.76 7.27
N PHE A 549 23.96 10.52 6.55
CA PHE A 549 22.79 11.24 7.09
C PHE A 549 21.55 10.36 7.28
N GLY A 550 21.64 9.05 7.06
CA GLY A 550 20.56 8.12 7.39
C GLY A 550 19.42 8.08 6.38
N PHE A 551 19.70 8.40 5.12
CA PHE A 551 18.74 8.26 4.02
C PHE A 551 18.88 6.90 3.34
N LEU A 552 17.74 6.26 3.06
CA LEU A 552 17.65 5.00 2.32
C LEU A 552 16.91 5.21 1.00
N ALA A 553 17.35 4.50 -0.04
CA ALA A 553 16.68 4.56 -1.33
C ALA A 553 15.22 4.06 -1.22
N MET A 554 14.28 4.81 -1.78
CA MET A 554 12.85 4.42 -1.85
C MET A 554 12.59 3.52 -3.06
N CYS A 555 13.31 3.76 -4.16
CA CYS A 555 13.09 3.12 -5.45
C CYS A 555 14.39 2.52 -6.00
N CYS A 556 14.28 1.74 -7.07
CA CYS A 556 15.45 1.27 -7.81
C CYS A 556 16.08 2.41 -8.62
N HIS A 557 17.34 2.75 -8.36
CA HIS A 557 18.06 3.85 -9.03
C HIS A 557 18.31 3.62 -10.54
N ILE A 558 18.13 2.40 -11.05
CA ILE A 558 18.29 2.07 -12.48
C ILE A 558 17.03 2.38 -13.28
N HIS A 559 15.85 2.21 -12.66
CA HIS A 559 14.56 2.27 -13.36
C HIS A 559 13.68 3.46 -12.95
N GLN A 560 14.05 4.16 -11.88
CA GLN A 560 13.27 5.24 -11.28
C GLN A 560 14.21 6.36 -10.80
N PRO A 561 13.71 7.61 -10.72
CA PRO A 561 14.46 8.71 -10.12
C PRO A 561 14.96 8.38 -8.71
N ARG A 562 16.15 8.89 -8.37
CA ARG A 562 16.83 8.65 -7.09
C ARG A 562 16.15 9.41 -5.95
N GLN A 563 15.13 8.80 -5.36
CA GLN A 563 14.45 9.32 -4.19
C GLN A 563 14.85 8.54 -2.95
N TYR A 564 15.04 9.26 -1.85
CA TYR A 564 15.46 8.71 -0.58
C TYR A 564 14.52 9.15 0.54
N VAL A 565 14.36 8.27 1.53
CA VAL A 565 13.62 8.52 2.76
C VAL A 565 14.55 8.33 3.95
N HIS A 566 14.48 9.24 4.91
CA HIS A 566 15.26 9.14 6.13
C HIS A 566 14.76 7.97 7.00
N LEU A 567 15.66 7.30 7.71
CA LEU A 567 15.35 6.14 8.57
C LEU A 567 14.27 6.43 9.62
N SER A 568 14.15 7.68 10.07
CA SER A 568 13.08 8.11 11.00
C SER A 568 11.70 8.20 10.36
N GLY A 569 11.64 8.29 9.03
CA GLY A 569 10.45 8.48 8.22
C GLY A 569 9.95 9.91 8.08
N GLY A 570 10.65 10.89 8.67
CA GLY A 570 10.20 12.30 8.68
C GLY A 570 10.62 13.12 7.47
N MET A 571 11.62 12.67 6.70
CA MET A 571 12.31 13.50 5.70
C MET A 571 12.56 12.71 4.42
N PHE A 572 12.54 13.42 3.30
CA PHE A 572 12.88 12.93 1.98
C PHE A 572 14.02 13.74 1.38
N LEU A 573 14.84 13.07 0.57
CA LEU A 573 15.96 13.68 -0.14
C LEU A 573 16.01 13.17 -1.59
N THR A 574 16.32 14.04 -2.54
CA THR A 574 16.70 13.68 -3.91
C THR A 574 17.81 14.63 -4.35
N TYR A 575 18.66 14.21 -5.28
CA TYR A 575 19.71 15.06 -5.85
C TYR A 575 19.32 15.43 -7.28
N GLU A 576 19.33 16.73 -7.58
CA GLU A 576 19.04 17.26 -8.91
C GLU A 576 20.34 17.70 -9.59
N GLU A 577 20.70 16.99 -10.67
CA GLU A 577 21.97 17.20 -11.37
C GLU A 577 22.05 18.56 -12.04
N GLU A 578 20.94 19.06 -12.60
CA GLU A 578 20.88 20.33 -13.33
C GLU A 578 21.15 21.54 -12.43
N GLN A 579 20.70 21.50 -11.17
CA GLN A 579 20.88 22.57 -10.19
C GLN A 579 22.11 22.35 -9.29
N HIS A 580 22.79 21.20 -9.40
CA HIS A 580 23.84 20.77 -8.47
C HIS A 580 23.40 20.91 -7.00
N ALA A 581 22.19 20.47 -6.70
CA ALA A 581 21.57 20.68 -5.40
C ALA A 581 20.76 19.46 -4.94
N PHE A 582 20.69 19.30 -3.62
CA PHE A 582 19.72 18.41 -3.00
C PHE A 582 18.37 19.10 -2.85
N LEU A 583 17.30 18.37 -3.13
CA LEU A 583 15.95 18.76 -2.78
C LEU A 583 15.53 18.01 -1.53
N TRP A 584 15.15 18.75 -0.50
CA TRP A 584 14.71 18.24 0.79
C TRP A 584 13.20 18.46 0.96
N SER A 585 12.50 17.49 1.52
CA SER A 585 11.06 17.60 1.76
C SER A 585 10.64 16.90 3.04
N TRP A 586 9.67 17.47 3.75
CA TRP A 586 9.11 16.87 4.97
C TRP A 586 8.04 15.84 4.65
N ASN A 587 7.98 14.79 5.47
CA ASN A 587 6.89 13.83 5.47
C ASN A 587 5.70 14.34 6.29
N HIS A 588 4.82 15.10 5.63
CA HIS A 588 3.58 15.61 6.22
C HIS A 588 2.58 14.51 6.63
N MET A 589 2.75 13.27 6.19
CA MET A 589 1.90 12.15 6.64
C MET A 589 2.36 11.58 8.00
N LEU A 590 3.54 11.97 8.49
CA LEU A 590 4.08 11.49 9.76
C LEU A 590 3.42 12.21 10.96
N SER A 591 2.22 11.78 11.34
CA SER A 591 1.54 12.28 12.54
C SER A 591 2.23 11.84 13.85
N HIS A 592 1.87 12.47 14.99
CA HIS A 592 2.36 12.09 16.33
C HIS A 592 2.27 10.59 16.63
N ARG A 593 1.28 9.90 16.05
CA ARG A 593 1.10 8.45 16.17
C ARG A 593 2.35 7.67 15.74
N TYR A 594 3.03 8.12 14.69
CA TYR A 594 4.19 7.44 14.11
C TYR A 594 5.53 8.01 14.62
N LYS A 595 5.54 9.26 15.12
CA LYS A 595 6.75 9.92 15.68
C LYS A 595 7.22 9.27 17.00
N ASN A 596 6.31 8.76 17.82
CA ASN A 596 6.61 8.32 19.19
C ASN A 596 7.63 7.17 19.29
N SER A 597 7.68 6.27 18.30
CA SER A 597 8.61 5.14 18.29
C SER A 597 10.02 5.53 17.82
N THR A 598 10.16 6.59 17.02
CA THR A 598 11.41 6.98 16.34
C THR A 598 12.10 8.17 16.97
N GLY A 599 11.38 8.99 17.74
CA GLY A 599 11.91 10.25 18.28
C GLY A 599 12.06 11.35 17.22
N CYS A 600 11.39 11.22 16.06
CA CYS A 600 11.41 12.22 14.99
C CYS A 600 10.50 13.42 15.34
N THR A 601 10.94 14.26 16.27
CA THR A 601 10.25 15.52 16.60
C THR A 601 10.39 16.54 15.47
N GLU A 602 9.68 17.67 15.57
CA GLU A 602 9.90 18.82 14.69
C GLU A 602 11.28 19.43 14.93
N ASP A 603 11.67 19.65 16.20
CA ASP A 603 13.03 20.10 16.55
C ASP A 603 14.14 19.23 15.96
N PHE A 604 13.96 17.90 15.95
CA PHE A 604 14.94 16.99 15.33
C PHE A 604 15.01 17.17 13.82
N GLN A 605 13.86 17.31 13.18
CA GLN A 605 13.75 17.53 11.74
C GLN A 605 14.45 18.83 11.34
N ASP A 606 14.12 19.95 12.01
CA ASP A 606 14.71 21.25 11.74
C ASP A 606 16.23 21.24 11.99
N TYR A 607 16.68 20.62 13.09
CA TYR A 607 18.10 20.42 13.35
C TYR A 607 18.80 19.65 12.22
N MET A 608 18.20 18.57 11.71
CA MET A 608 18.79 17.77 10.63
C MET A 608 18.91 18.56 9.32
N LEU A 609 17.92 19.41 8.99
CA LEU A 609 18.01 20.28 7.82
C LEU A 609 19.12 21.34 7.98
N ALA A 610 19.20 21.98 9.15
CA ALA A 610 20.23 22.97 9.45
C ALA A 610 21.64 22.35 9.41
N ASP A 611 21.83 21.16 10.01
CA ASP A 611 23.11 20.45 10.00
C ASP A 611 23.50 19.98 8.60
N PHE A 612 22.54 19.50 7.80
CA PHE A 612 22.78 19.08 6.43
C PHE A 612 23.22 20.25 5.54
N ARG A 613 22.56 21.42 5.66
CA ARG A 613 23.00 22.66 5.00
C ARG A 613 24.42 23.05 5.42
N ALA A 614 24.70 23.09 6.72
CA ALA A 614 26.03 23.40 7.25
C ALA A 614 27.11 22.44 6.74
N PHE A 615 26.79 21.15 6.63
CA PHE A 615 27.67 20.15 6.04
C PHE A 615 27.92 20.42 4.55
N CYS A 616 26.87 20.68 3.75
CA CYS A 616 27.00 21.00 2.32
C CYS A 616 27.76 22.31 2.07
N ASP A 617 27.59 23.32 2.93
CA ASP A 617 28.34 24.59 2.89
C ASP A 617 29.80 24.44 3.37
N ASN A 618 30.20 23.22 3.75
CA ASN A 618 31.53 22.88 4.27
C ASN A 618 31.91 23.72 5.50
N ILE A 619 30.94 24.02 6.37
CA ILE A 619 31.21 24.65 7.66
C ILE A 619 32.12 23.74 8.48
N ASP A 620 33.11 24.34 9.15
CA ASP A 620 34.16 23.65 9.93
C ASP A 620 34.97 22.61 9.13
N ASN A 621 35.02 22.73 7.79
CA ASN A 621 35.66 21.77 6.87
C ASN A 621 35.10 20.35 6.98
N ARG A 622 33.84 20.17 7.41
CA ARG A 622 33.23 18.85 7.59
C ARG A 622 33.16 18.05 6.29
N LEU A 623 32.76 18.68 5.18
CA LEU A 623 32.69 18.01 3.87
C LEU A 623 34.08 17.65 3.36
N ASP A 624 35.04 18.56 3.44
CA ASP A 624 36.42 18.32 2.99
C ASP A 624 37.06 17.16 3.80
N ASN A 625 36.88 17.15 5.13
CA ASN A 625 37.34 16.05 5.98
C ASN A 625 36.65 14.72 5.64
N PHE A 626 35.35 14.75 5.32
CA PHE A 626 34.60 13.57 4.90
C PHE A 626 35.12 13.01 3.56
N VAL A 627 35.40 13.89 2.59
CA VAL A 627 36.00 13.54 1.29
C VAL A 627 37.39 12.93 1.49
N CYS A 628 38.25 13.57 2.28
CA CYS A 628 39.58 13.05 2.63
C CYS A 628 39.49 11.65 3.26
N SER A 629 38.57 11.45 4.21
CA SER A 629 38.36 10.15 4.85
C SER A 629 37.82 9.09 3.90
N LEU A 630 36.94 9.45 2.95
CA LEU A 630 36.31 8.51 2.04
C LEU A 630 37.29 8.03 0.95
N PHE A 631 38.13 8.93 0.43
CA PHE A 631 39.06 8.63 -0.67
C PHE A 631 40.52 8.45 -0.24
N GLY A 632 40.81 8.58 1.07
CA GLY A 632 42.15 8.39 1.63
C GLY A 632 43.17 9.42 1.13
N ARG A 633 42.74 10.67 0.94
CA ARG A 633 43.58 11.79 0.43
C ARG A 633 43.92 12.78 1.52
#